data_AF-G3HG13-F1
#
_entry.id   AF-G3HG13-F1
#
_cell.length_a   1.000
_cell.length_b   1.000
_cell.length_c   1.000
_cell.angle_alpha   90.00
_cell.angle_beta   90.00
_cell.angle_gamma   90.00
#
_symmetry.space_group_name_H-M   'P 1'
#
loop_
_entity.id
_entity.type
_entity.pdbx_description
1 polymer ?
#
loop_
_entity_poly.entity_id
_entity_poly.type
_entity_poly.pdbx_seq_one_letter_code
_entity_poly.pdbx_strand_id
1 'polypeptide(L)'
;MGKLGWSSEGLKEKSKVKEIEVMHNLVHCRAGAINGTQVKSSPYRDFLPKASRNAHRHFIQLICYNNTGLMNLQGFYKRTPDYLQIREWKRIGCFPVPMVHSTFLIDLRKEASNNLAFYPPHQDYTWTFDDIIVFAFSSRQAGIQMYLCNKEHYGYLPIPLKPHQTLQEDIENLIHVQIEAMSDLGEKWIFMINLKRRKDRRDRMLRTLYEQEIEVKIVEAVDGKALNTSQLKAWNIEMLPGYRDPYSSRPLTRGEIGCFLSHFSVWKEVIDRELEKTLVIEDDVRFEHQFKKKLMKLMDDIDKAQLDWELIYIGRKRMQVKEPEKAVPNVINLVEADYSYWTLGYAISLEGAQKLVGADPFGKMLPVDEFLPIMYNKHPVAEYKEYYEPRDLKAFSAEPLLIYPTHYTGQPGYLSDTETSTIWDNETVATDWDRTHSWKSRKQGNIHSNAKNTEALPPPTSLDTVPSREEL
;
A
#
# COMPACT_ATOMS: atom_id res chain seq x y z
N MET A 1 -39.41 37.30 -3.55
CA MET A 1 -38.18 37.88 -4.13
C MET A 1 -37.03 37.66 -3.17
N GLY A 2 -36.10 36.78 -3.52
CA GLY A 2 -34.86 36.53 -2.78
C GLY A 2 -33.90 35.84 -3.73
N LYS A 3 -32.86 36.56 -4.15
CA LYS A 3 -31.84 36.12 -5.12
C LYS A 3 -30.88 35.14 -4.44
N LEU A 4 -30.64 33.97 -5.04
CA LEU A 4 -29.44 33.16 -4.80
C LEU A 4 -28.66 33.14 -6.11
N GLY A 5 -27.75 34.11 -6.22
CA GLY A 5 -26.81 34.22 -7.32
C GLY A 5 -25.56 33.39 -7.04
N TRP A 6 -24.87 33.04 -8.12
CA TRP A 6 -23.51 32.51 -8.12
C TRP A 6 -22.59 33.48 -7.36
N SER A 7 -21.86 32.98 -6.35
CA SER A 7 -20.88 33.82 -5.64
C SER A 7 -19.60 33.92 -6.47
N SER A 8 -19.49 35.00 -7.24
CA SER A 8 -18.23 35.47 -7.83
C SER A 8 -17.47 36.32 -6.81
N GLU A 9 -16.88 35.71 -5.78
CA GLU A 9 -15.90 36.41 -4.92
C GLU A 9 -14.49 35.93 -5.28
N GLY A 10 -13.85 36.69 -6.17
CA GLY A 10 -12.47 36.46 -6.60
C GLY A 10 -12.09 37.08 -7.95
N LEU A 11 -12.72 38.19 -8.36
CA LEU A 11 -12.43 38.85 -9.63
C LEU A 11 -12.26 40.37 -9.43
N LYS A 12 -11.06 40.78 -9.01
CA LYS A 12 -10.54 42.12 -9.23
C LYS A 12 -9.02 42.09 -9.42
N GLU A 13 -8.55 41.74 -10.61
CA GLU A 13 -7.62 42.56 -11.40
C GLU A 13 -7.46 41.98 -12.81
N LYS A 14 -7.54 42.84 -13.83
CA LYS A 14 -7.53 42.48 -15.25
C LYS A 14 -6.12 42.15 -15.73
N SER A 15 -5.95 41.08 -16.51
CA SER A 15 -5.11 41.16 -17.72
C SER A 15 -5.56 40.13 -18.77
N LYS A 16 -5.35 40.48 -20.04
CA LYS A 16 -5.91 39.83 -21.24
C LYS A 16 -5.32 38.43 -21.46
N VAL A 17 -6.07 37.36 -21.18
CA VAL A 17 -5.91 36.08 -21.88
C VAL A 17 -7.32 35.46 -22.03
N LYS A 18 -7.72 35.12 -23.28
CA LYS A 18 -8.96 34.37 -23.54
C LYS A 18 -8.68 32.89 -23.21
N GLU A 19 -8.83 32.51 -21.95
CA GLU A 19 -8.47 31.18 -21.45
C GLU A 19 -9.64 30.19 -21.45
N ILE A 20 -9.28 28.90 -21.41
CA ILE A 20 -10.15 27.76 -21.13
C ILE A 20 -10.59 27.87 -19.67
N GLU A 21 -11.89 27.76 -19.39
CA GLU A 21 -12.41 27.83 -18.01
C GLU A 21 -12.66 26.42 -17.47
N VAL A 22 -12.14 26.16 -16.25
CA VAL A 22 -12.43 24.95 -15.47
C VAL A 22 -13.64 25.25 -14.61
N MET A 23 -14.74 24.53 -14.82
CA MET A 23 -15.90 24.64 -13.95
C MET A 23 -16.00 23.41 -13.05
N HIS A 24 -16.24 23.66 -11.75
CA HIS A 24 -16.51 22.63 -10.75
C HIS A 24 -17.95 22.77 -10.26
N ASN A 25 -18.76 21.72 -10.42
CA ASN A 25 -20.04 21.59 -9.73
C ASN A 25 -19.78 20.94 -8.36
N LEU A 26 -19.57 21.75 -7.33
CA LEU A 26 -19.58 21.29 -5.93
C LEU A 26 -21.04 21.07 -5.49
N VAL A 27 -21.62 19.94 -5.88
CA VAL A 27 -22.93 19.51 -5.37
C VAL A 27 -22.70 18.77 -4.06
N HIS A 28 -22.93 19.44 -2.92
CA HIS A 28 -23.27 18.73 -1.69
C HIS A 28 -24.66 18.13 -1.88
N CYS A 29 -24.74 16.81 -2.09
CA CYS A 29 -26.01 16.08 -2.03
C CYS A 29 -26.60 16.16 -0.62
N ARG A 30 -27.46 17.15 -0.36
CA ARG A 30 -28.45 17.08 0.72
C ARG A 30 -29.76 16.55 0.14
N ALA A 31 -30.06 15.28 0.40
CA ALA A 31 -31.44 14.80 0.36
C ALA A 31 -32.25 15.53 1.44
N GLY A 32 -33.41 16.06 1.07
CA GLY A 32 -34.09 17.11 1.82
C GLY A 32 -34.66 16.72 3.18
N ALA A 33 -34.69 17.71 4.07
CA ALA A 33 -35.74 17.86 5.06
C ALA A 33 -36.19 19.33 5.01
N ILE A 34 -37.43 19.52 4.55
CA ILE A 34 -38.17 20.77 4.68
C ILE A 34 -38.46 20.92 6.18
N ASN A 35 -37.76 21.83 6.86
CA ASN A 35 -38.34 22.69 7.88
C ASN A 35 -37.32 23.75 8.31
N GLY A 36 -37.79 25.00 8.35
CA GLY A 36 -36.97 26.19 8.53
C GLY A 36 -36.15 26.16 9.82
N THR A 37 -34.83 26.18 9.67
CA THR A 37 -33.88 26.64 10.69
C THR A 37 -32.64 27.15 9.97
N GLN A 38 -32.27 28.41 10.22
CA GLN A 38 -30.98 28.96 9.79
C GLN A 38 -29.86 28.13 10.44
N VAL A 39 -28.94 27.58 9.65
CA VAL A 39 -27.72 26.94 10.16
C VAL A 39 -26.51 27.67 9.57
N LYS A 40 -25.64 28.10 10.48
CA LYS A 40 -24.42 28.88 10.28
C LYS A 40 -23.39 28.14 9.42
N SER A 41 -22.52 28.92 8.78
CA SER A 41 -21.35 28.50 7.99
C SER A 41 -20.53 27.38 8.66
N SER A 42 -20.21 26.36 7.86
CA SER A 42 -19.41 25.19 8.25
C SER A 42 -17.90 25.50 8.33
N PRO A 43 -17.12 24.88 9.24
CA PRO A 43 -15.73 25.27 9.56
C PRO A 43 -14.65 24.66 8.65
N TYR A 44 -14.98 24.16 7.44
CA TYR A 44 -14.01 23.51 6.54
C TYR A 44 -12.94 24.43 5.91
N ARG A 45 -12.92 25.73 6.24
CA ARG A 45 -11.90 26.66 5.71
C ARG A 45 -10.52 26.48 6.33
N ASP A 46 -10.41 25.85 7.49
CA ASP A 46 -9.17 25.86 8.29
C ASP A 46 -8.36 24.55 8.26
N PHE A 47 -8.81 23.52 7.51
CA PHE A 47 -8.17 22.20 7.47
C PHE A 47 -7.34 21.89 6.21
N LEU A 48 -7.03 22.89 5.38
CA LEU A 48 -6.07 22.74 4.29
C LEU A 48 -4.64 23.02 4.82
N PRO A 49 -3.72 22.03 4.84
CA PRO A 49 -2.32 22.29 5.10
C PRO A 49 -1.78 23.28 4.04
N LYS A 50 -0.97 24.24 4.48
CA LYS A 50 -0.22 25.19 3.63
C LYS A 50 0.94 24.48 2.88
N ALA A 51 0.66 23.38 2.19
CA ALA A 51 1.63 22.70 1.35
C ALA A 51 1.44 23.13 -0.11
N SER A 52 2.49 23.73 -0.67
CA SER A 52 2.68 24.09 -2.08
C SER A 52 1.88 25.27 -2.62
N ARG A 53 2.48 26.46 -2.53
CA ARG A 53 2.16 27.64 -3.37
C ARG A 53 2.71 27.52 -4.82
N ASN A 54 3.14 26.35 -5.28
CA ASN A 54 3.81 26.19 -6.59
C ASN A 54 3.34 24.98 -7.42
N ALA A 55 2.08 24.55 -7.29
CA ALA A 55 1.51 23.52 -8.15
C ALA A 55 0.26 24.04 -8.89
N HIS A 56 0.45 24.86 -9.92
CA HIS A 56 -0.54 24.94 -11.01
C HIS A 56 -0.31 23.74 -11.95
N ARG A 57 -0.75 22.55 -11.53
CA ARG A 57 -0.95 21.41 -12.41
C ARG A 57 -2.30 20.77 -12.09
N HIS A 58 -3.20 21.01 -13.03
CA HIS A 58 -4.59 20.61 -13.16
C HIS A 58 -4.95 19.27 -12.50
N PHE A 59 -5.79 19.35 -11.46
CA PHE A 59 -6.60 18.25 -10.94
C PHE A 59 -7.88 18.16 -11.78
N ILE A 60 -8.11 17.08 -12.53
CA ILE A 60 -9.39 16.90 -13.24
C ILE A 60 -9.69 15.42 -13.31
N GLN A 61 -10.39 14.81 -12.36
CA GLN A 61 -11.02 13.51 -12.64
C GLN A 61 -12.34 13.73 -13.36
N LEU A 62 -12.44 13.20 -14.57
CA LEU A 62 -13.72 12.90 -15.19
C LEU A 62 -14.25 11.60 -14.58
N ILE A 63 -15.04 11.68 -13.51
CA ILE A 63 -15.80 10.52 -13.05
C ILE A 63 -17.03 10.30 -13.92
N CYS A 64 -16.97 9.13 -14.53
CA CYS A 64 -18.07 8.29 -14.91
C CYS A 64 -18.89 7.85 -13.69
N TYR A 65 -19.79 8.70 -13.22
CA TYR A 65 -21.13 8.24 -12.94
C TYR A 65 -21.99 8.78 -14.06
N ASN A 66 -22.51 7.86 -14.88
CA ASN A 66 -23.52 8.11 -15.91
C ASN A 66 -23.03 8.47 -17.31
N ASN A 67 -22.05 7.75 -17.87
CA ASN A 67 -21.65 7.96 -19.28
C ASN A 67 -21.38 6.69 -20.07
N THR A 68 -22.45 6.13 -20.62
CA THR A 68 -22.74 6.16 -22.06
C THR A 68 -24.23 5.85 -22.15
N GLY A 69 -25.06 6.80 -22.57
CA GLY A 69 -26.49 6.61 -22.40
C GLY A 69 -27.39 7.48 -23.25
N LEU A 70 -28.33 6.86 -23.96
CA LEU A 70 -29.47 7.60 -24.51
C LEU A 70 -30.22 8.25 -23.34
N MET A 71 -30.56 9.54 -23.44
CA MET A 71 -31.59 10.12 -22.57
C MET A 71 -32.92 9.43 -22.92
N ASN A 72 -33.69 9.03 -21.91
CA ASN A 72 -35.07 8.61 -22.13
C ASN A 72 -35.95 9.83 -22.47
N LEU A 73 -37.22 9.60 -22.82
CA LEU A 73 -38.17 10.66 -23.20
C LEU A 73 -38.39 11.73 -22.11
N GLN A 74 -37.95 11.45 -20.87
CA GLN A 74 -38.05 12.32 -19.71
C GLN A 74 -36.70 12.97 -19.32
N GLY A 75 -35.64 12.79 -20.12
CA GLY A 75 -34.31 13.38 -19.87
C GLY A 75 -33.42 12.59 -18.90
N PHE A 76 -33.87 11.44 -18.39
CA PHE A 76 -33.10 10.60 -17.47
C PHE A 76 -32.18 9.60 -18.19
N TYR A 77 -31.12 9.23 -17.49
CA TYR A 77 -30.05 8.36 -17.96
C TYR A 77 -30.46 6.91 -18.27
N LYS A 78 -29.86 6.31 -19.31
CA LYS A 78 -29.92 4.88 -19.62
C LYS A 78 -28.52 4.32 -19.90
N ARG A 79 -28.06 3.30 -19.18
CA ARG A 79 -26.74 2.67 -19.44
C ARG A 79 -26.65 2.04 -20.84
N THR A 80 -25.53 2.19 -21.54
CA THR A 80 -25.21 1.43 -22.76
C THR A 80 -24.14 0.36 -22.48
N PRO A 81 -23.96 -0.62 -23.38
CA PRO A 81 -22.97 -1.70 -23.22
C PRO A 81 -21.52 -1.20 -23.06
N ASP A 82 -21.18 -0.07 -23.68
CA ASP A 82 -19.82 0.49 -23.68
C ASP A 82 -19.41 1.13 -22.33
N TYR A 83 -20.38 1.37 -21.44
CA TYR A 83 -20.18 2.10 -20.18
C TYR A 83 -19.07 1.49 -19.32
N LEU A 84 -19.17 0.18 -19.06
CA LEU A 84 -18.23 -0.53 -18.20
C LEU A 84 -16.84 -0.56 -18.82
N GLN A 85 -16.74 -0.68 -20.15
CA GLN A 85 -15.46 -0.74 -20.84
C GLN A 85 -14.72 0.60 -20.81
N ILE A 86 -15.44 1.71 -20.93
CA ILE A 86 -14.85 3.06 -20.85
C ILE A 86 -14.49 3.40 -19.40
N ARG A 87 -15.36 3.07 -18.44
CA ARG A 87 -15.13 3.32 -17.00
C ARG A 87 -13.98 2.49 -16.44
N GLU A 88 -13.79 1.26 -16.89
CA GLU A 88 -12.73 0.36 -16.41
C GLU A 88 -11.46 0.46 -17.27
N TRP A 89 -11.30 1.55 -18.04
CA TRP A 89 -10.15 1.77 -18.94
C TRP A 89 -9.85 0.64 -19.94
N LYS A 90 -10.79 -0.28 -20.17
CA LYS A 90 -10.68 -1.31 -21.22
C LYS A 90 -10.75 -0.72 -22.62
N ARG A 91 -11.40 0.44 -22.76
CA ARG A 91 -11.48 1.22 -24.00
C ARG A 91 -11.04 2.66 -23.73
N ILE A 92 -9.88 3.03 -24.27
CA ILE A 92 -9.24 4.33 -24.04
C ILE A 92 -9.53 5.28 -25.22
N GLY A 93 -9.91 6.52 -24.94
CA GLY A 93 -10.20 7.51 -25.98
C GLY A 93 -10.95 8.75 -25.45
N CYS A 94 -11.52 9.51 -26.39
CA CYS A 94 -12.48 10.57 -26.10
C CYS A 94 -13.80 10.21 -26.78
N PHE A 95 -14.87 10.14 -26.00
CA PHE A 95 -16.16 9.61 -26.42
C PHE A 95 -17.22 10.71 -26.40
N PRO A 96 -18.04 10.87 -27.45
CA PRO A 96 -19.16 11.79 -27.41
C PRO A 96 -20.20 11.28 -26.41
N VAL A 97 -20.60 12.15 -25.49
CA VAL A 97 -21.56 11.82 -24.44
C VAL A 97 -22.67 12.87 -24.39
N PRO A 98 -23.90 12.48 -24.00
CA PRO A 98 -25.01 13.42 -23.93
C PRO A 98 -25.02 14.27 -22.67
N MET A 99 -24.15 13.98 -21.70
CA MET A 99 -24.06 14.69 -20.42
C MET A 99 -22.67 14.49 -19.81
N VAL A 100 -22.13 15.50 -19.14
CA VAL A 100 -20.92 15.38 -18.30
C VAL A 100 -21.25 16.00 -16.94
N HIS A 101 -20.73 15.39 -15.88
CA HIS A 101 -20.96 15.79 -14.49
C HIS A 101 -19.63 16.09 -13.78
N SER A 102 -19.70 16.80 -12.64
CA SER A 102 -18.59 17.18 -11.75
C SER A 102 -17.62 18.21 -12.31
N THR A 103 -16.88 17.86 -13.37
CA THR A 103 -15.80 18.70 -13.87
C THR A 103 -15.70 18.58 -15.39
N PHE A 104 -15.62 19.73 -16.04
CA PHE A 104 -15.54 19.84 -17.48
C PHE A 104 -14.73 21.09 -17.86
N LEU A 105 -14.21 21.07 -19.09
CA LEU A 105 -13.46 22.18 -19.68
C LEU A 105 -14.28 22.75 -20.84
N ILE A 106 -14.50 24.06 -20.83
CA ILE A 106 -15.20 24.76 -21.91
C ILE A 106 -14.22 25.68 -22.63
N ASP A 107 -14.20 25.57 -23.95
CA ASP A 107 -13.45 26.49 -24.80
C ASP A 107 -14.26 27.78 -25.01
N LEU A 108 -13.95 28.82 -24.24
CA LEU A 108 -14.60 30.14 -24.31
C LEU A 108 -14.25 30.93 -25.60
N ARG A 109 -13.35 30.42 -26.44
CA ARG A 109 -13.01 31.07 -27.72
C ARG A 109 -14.04 30.79 -28.81
N LYS A 110 -14.92 29.80 -28.62
CA LYS A 110 -15.97 29.43 -29.58
C LYS A 110 -17.21 30.29 -29.37
N GLU A 111 -17.80 30.77 -30.47
CA GLU A 111 -19.02 31.58 -30.44
C GLU A 111 -20.19 30.83 -29.80
N ALA A 112 -20.31 29.53 -30.05
CA ALA A 112 -21.32 28.67 -29.43
C ALA A 112 -21.29 28.70 -27.90
N SER A 113 -20.11 28.89 -27.29
CA SER A 113 -19.96 28.93 -25.82
C SER A 113 -20.65 30.14 -25.20
N ASN A 114 -20.86 31.23 -25.96
CA ASN A 114 -21.62 32.39 -25.49
C ASN A 114 -23.12 32.10 -25.33
N ASN A 115 -23.62 31.03 -25.96
CA ASN A 115 -25.02 30.62 -25.90
C ASN A 115 -25.29 29.61 -24.78
N LEU A 116 -24.26 29.23 -24.01
CA LEU A 116 -24.44 28.40 -22.82
C LEU A 116 -25.09 29.24 -21.72
N ALA A 117 -26.22 28.75 -21.22
CA ALA A 117 -27.00 29.42 -20.19
C ALA A 117 -27.56 28.39 -19.22
N PHE A 118 -27.22 28.57 -17.95
CA PHE A 118 -27.81 27.81 -16.85
C PHE A 118 -29.18 28.35 -16.46
N TYR A 119 -29.27 29.67 -16.32
CA TYR A 119 -30.48 30.36 -15.86
C TYR A 119 -30.67 31.69 -16.60
N PRO A 120 -31.90 32.03 -17.03
CA PRO A 120 -33.09 31.16 -17.00
C PRO A 120 -32.90 29.94 -17.90
N PRO A 121 -33.54 28.79 -17.60
CA PRO A 121 -33.53 27.65 -18.51
C PRO A 121 -34.04 28.06 -19.89
N HIS A 122 -33.57 27.34 -20.91
CA HIS A 122 -34.05 27.53 -22.27
C HIS A 122 -35.58 27.45 -22.32
N GLN A 123 -36.23 28.24 -23.18
CA GLN A 123 -37.70 28.33 -23.25
C GLN A 123 -38.36 26.97 -23.53
N ASP A 124 -37.68 26.12 -24.30
CA ASP A 124 -38.13 24.75 -24.64
C ASP A 124 -37.81 23.69 -23.56
N TYR A 125 -37.20 24.08 -22.44
CA TYR A 125 -36.87 23.14 -21.38
C TYR A 125 -38.12 22.75 -20.58
N THR A 126 -38.50 21.48 -20.66
CA THR A 126 -39.74 20.94 -20.07
C THR A 126 -39.48 19.85 -19.03
N TRP A 127 -38.22 19.58 -18.71
CA TRP A 127 -37.81 18.51 -17.80
C TRP A 127 -37.67 18.99 -16.35
N THR A 128 -37.34 18.08 -15.44
CA THR A 128 -37.07 18.40 -14.03
C THR A 128 -35.94 19.41 -13.91
N PHE A 129 -36.06 20.38 -13.02
CA PHE A 129 -35.02 21.38 -12.78
C PHE A 129 -33.88 20.74 -12.00
N ASP A 130 -32.87 20.28 -12.74
CA ASP A 130 -31.62 19.70 -12.26
C ASP A 130 -30.48 20.39 -12.98
N ASP A 131 -29.43 20.76 -12.25
CA ASP A 131 -28.43 21.67 -12.77
C ASP A 131 -27.60 21.05 -13.90
N ILE A 132 -27.36 19.75 -13.81
CA ILE A 132 -26.61 18.96 -14.79
C ILE A 132 -27.46 18.80 -16.05
N ILE A 133 -28.74 18.47 -15.88
CA ILE A 133 -29.66 18.23 -17.01
C ILE A 133 -29.92 19.53 -17.77
N VAL A 134 -30.13 20.65 -17.06
CA VAL A 134 -30.32 21.97 -17.67
C VAL A 134 -29.08 22.38 -18.47
N PHE A 135 -27.88 22.18 -17.91
CA PHE A 135 -26.63 22.48 -18.59
C PHE A 135 -26.40 21.61 -19.83
N ALA A 136 -26.68 20.31 -19.74
CA ALA A 136 -26.60 19.40 -20.88
C ALA A 136 -27.57 19.78 -22.00
N PHE A 137 -28.80 20.17 -21.65
CA PHE A 137 -29.78 20.66 -22.61
C PHE A 137 -29.34 21.97 -23.27
N SER A 138 -28.86 22.94 -22.48
CA SER A 138 -28.33 24.21 -22.99
C SER A 138 -27.16 23.98 -23.95
N SER A 139 -26.23 23.10 -23.60
CA SER A 139 -25.10 22.72 -24.47
C SER A 139 -25.59 22.16 -25.80
N ARG A 140 -26.60 21.28 -25.77
CA ARG A 140 -27.18 20.72 -26.98
C ARG A 140 -27.86 21.77 -27.86
N GLN A 141 -28.63 22.69 -27.27
CA GLN A 141 -29.26 23.78 -28.02
C GLN A 141 -28.25 24.78 -28.59
N ALA A 142 -27.13 24.98 -27.90
CA ALA A 142 -26.00 25.77 -28.40
C ALA A 142 -25.18 25.03 -29.48
N GLY A 143 -25.53 23.79 -29.84
CA GLY A 143 -24.79 22.98 -30.81
C GLY A 143 -23.44 22.45 -30.30
N ILE A 144 -23.25 22.40 -28.97
CA ILE A 144 -22.02 21.95 -28.33
C ILE A 144 -22.13 20.47 -27.97
N GLN A 145 -21.30 19.65 -28.61
CA GLN A 145 -21.14 18.24 -28.25
C GLN A 145 -20.21 18.10 -27.04
N MET A 146 -20.70 17.44 -25.99
CA MET A 146 -19.89 17.08 -24.83
C MET A 146 -19.06 15.82 -25.11
N TYR A 147 -17.85 15.78 -24.55
CA TYR A 147 -16.93 14.65 -24.66
C TYR A 147 -16.43 14.21 -23.29
N LEU A 148 -16.29 12.90 -23.12
CA LEU A 148 -15.64 12.26 -21.99
C LEU A 148 -14.30 11.69 -22.48
N CYS A 149 -13.18 12.12 -21.89
CA CYS A 149 -11.86 11.60 -22.22
C CYS A 149 -11.30 10.79 -21.04
N ASN A 150 -10.80 9.59 -21.30
CA ASN A 150 -10.12 8.73 -20.31
C ASN A 150 -8.70 8.36 -20.76
N LYS A 151 -8.07 9.21 -21.58
CA LYS A 151 -6.71 9.00 -22.12
C LYS A 151 -5.63 8.99 -21.06
N GLU A 152 -5.85 9.69 -19.95
CA GLU A 152 -4.95 9.75 -18.81
C GLU A 152 -5.74 9.51 -17.52
N HIS A 153 -5.02 9.24 -16.43
CA HIS A 153 -5.61 9.21 -15.10
C HIS A 153 -5.68 10.62 -14.53
N TYR A 154 -6.89 11.03 -14.22
CA TYR A 154 -7.30 12.42 -14.26
C TYR A 154 -7.57 12.93 -12.82
N GLY A 155 -7.92 12.02 -11.89
CA GLY A 155 -8.00 12.27 -10.43
C GLY A 155 -8.82 11.18 -9.73
N TYR A 156 -9.47 11.50 -8.59
CA TYR A 156 -10.38 10.63 -7.82
C TYR A 156 -11.64 11.41 -7.31
N LEU A 157 -12.82 10.76 -7.21
CA LEU A 157 -14.08 11.33 -6.70
C LEU A 157 -14.68 10.36 -5.69
N PRO A 158 -15.07 10.86 -4.51
CA PRO A 158 -15.69 10.03 -3.49
C PRO A 158 -17.04 9.46 -3.95
N ILE A 159 -17.31 8.23 -3.51
CA ILE A 159 -18.60 7.59 -3.71
C ILE A 159 -19.65 8.38 -2.92
N PRO A 160 -20.76 8.83 -3.56
CA PRO A 160 -21.81 9.55 -2.84
C PRO A 160 -22.39 8.71 -1.71
N LEU A 161 -22.59 9.34 -0.55
CA LEU A 161 -23.25 8.69 0.59
C LEU A 161 -24.67 8.24 0.24
N LYS A 162 -25.02 7.05 0.72
CA LYS A 162 -26.41 6.60 0.76
C LYS A 162 -27.15 7.34 1.89
N PRO A 163 -28.49 7.48 1.82
CA PRO A 163 -29.26 8.25 2.79
C PRO A 163 -29.13 7.81 4.27
N HIS A 164 -28.70 6.57 4.50
CA HIS A 164 -28.51 6.00 5.84
C HIS A 164 -27.07 6.08 6.35
N GLN A 165 -26.14 6.57 5.53
CA GLN A 165 -24.72 6.62 5.89
C GLN A 165 -24.40 7.88 6.69
N THR A 166 -23.45 7.76 7.61
CA THR A 166 -23.06 8.83 8.53
C THR A 166 -21.95 9.70 7.94
N LEU A 167 -21.77 10.90 8.52
CA LEU A 167 -20.63 11.78 8.20
C LEU A 167 -19.27 11.10 8.48
N GLN A 168 -19.21 10.21 9.46
CA GLN A 168 -17.99 9.48 9.79
C GLN A 168 -17.61 8.52 8.65
N GLU A 169 -18.59 7.82 8.08
CA GLU A 169 -18.38 6.94 6.93
C GLU A 169 -17.97 7.73 5.68
N ASP A 170 -18.39 9.00 5.55
CA ASP A 170 -17.93 9.89 4.46
C ASP A 170 -16.45 10.26 4.59
N ILE A 171 -16.02 10.55 5.81
CA ILE A 171 -14.60 10.82 6.11
C ILE A 171 -13.78 9.57 5.78
N GLU A 172 -14.27 8.38 6.13
CA GLU A 172 -13.61 7.12 5.78
C GLU A 172 -13.51 6.90 4.27
N ASN A 173 -14.57 7.19 3.51
CA ASN A 173 -14.56 7.13 2.05
C ASN A 173 -13.55 8.12 1.46
N LEU A 174 -13.49 9.35 2.00
CA LEU A 174 -12.54 10.36 1.55
C LEU A 174 -11.09 9.94 1.81
N ILE A 175 -10.81 9.38 2.99
CA ILE A 175 -9.49 8.83 3.32
C ILE A 175 -9.12 7.71 2.34
N HIS A 176 -10.06 6.82 2.02
CA HIS A 176 -9.81 5.74 1.05
C HIS A 176 -9.43 6.31 -0.33
N VAL A 177 -10.17 7.30 -0.80
CA VAL A 177 -9.92 7.98 -2.08
C VAL A 177 -8.55 8.70 -2.08
N GLN A 178 -8.20 9.36 -0.98
CA GLN A 178 -6.89 10.00 -0.84
C GLN A 178 -5.76 8.99 -0.90
N ILE A 179 -5.92 7.85 -0.23
CA ILE A 179 -4.96 6.76 -0.25
C ILE A 179 -4.78 6.22 -1.67
N GLU A 180 -5.87 6.00 -2.41
CA GLU A 180 -5.84 5.54 -3.81
C GLU A 180 -5.10 6.56 -4.70
N ALA A 181 -5.39 7.85 -4.51
CA ALA A 181 -4.71 8.94 -5.20
C ALA A 181 -3.21 9.03 -4.88
N MET A 182 -2.82 8.71 -3.65
CA MET A 182 -1.42 8.69 -3.23
C MET A 182 -0.69 7.42 -3.70
N SER A 183 -1.40 6.32 -3.91
CA SER A 183 -0.82 5.07 -4.43
C SER A 183 -0.34 5.19 -5.88
N ASP A 184 -0.96 6.05 -6.69
CA ASP A 184 -0.52 6.33 -8.07
C ASP A 184 0.77 7.17 -8.16
N LEU A 185 1.21 7.80 -7.06
CA LEU A 185 2.31 8.77 -7.04
C LEU A 185 3.69 8.18 -6.67
N GLY A 186 3.85 6.85 -6.66
CA GLY A 186 5.17 6.25 -6.47
C GLY A 186 5.20 4.80 -6.94
N GLU A 187 6.13 4.49 -7.84
CA GLU A 187 6.50 3.12 -8.19
C GLU A 187 7.04 2.43 -6.93
N LYS A 188 6.15 1.77 -6.19
CA LYS A 188 6.53 0.99 -5.01
C LYS A 188 7.05 -0.36 -5.50
N TRP A 189 8.36 -0.55 -5.42
CA TRP A 189 8.98 -1.82 -5.78
C TRP A 189 8.72 -2.85 -4.69
N ILE A 190 7.86 -3.81 -5.02
CA ILE A 190 7.57 -4.96 -4.17
C ILE A 190 8.19 -6.17 -4.84
N PHE A 191 9.08 -6.86 -4.13
CA PHE A 191 9.68 -8.10 -4.56
C PHE A 191 9.11 -9.27 -3.78
N MET A 192 8.73 -10.32 -4.50
CA MET A 192 8.39 -11.60 -3.90
C MET A 192 9.45 -12.63 -4.24
N ILE A 193 10.12 -13.15 -3.21
CA ILE A 193 11.11 -14.22 -3.34
C ILE A 193 10.37 -15.55 -3.41
N ASN A 194 10.58 -16.29 -4.49
CA ASN A 194 9.94 -17.58 -4.70
C ASN A 194 10.90 -18.55 -5.41
N LEU A 195 10.98 -19.78 -4.91
CA LEU A 195 11.71 -20.85 -5.59
C LEU A 195 10.98 -21.23 -6.88
N LYS A 196 11.70 -21.31 -8.01
CA LYS A 196 11.13 -21.66 -9.33
C LYS A 196 10.27 -22.93 -9.31
N ARG A 197 10.63 -23.91 -8.48
CA ARG A 197 9.92 -25.19 -8.31
C ARG A 197 8.60 -25.07 -7.51
N ARG A 198 8.43 -24.06 -6.67
CA ARG A 198 7.27 -23.84 -5.79
C ARG A 198 6.17 -23.02 -6.50
N LYS A 199 5.69 -23.54 -7.63
CA LYS A 199 4.58 -22.92 -8.39
C LYS A 199 3.29 -22.86 -7.58
N ASP A 200 3.06 -23.84 -6.71
CA ASP A 200 1.93 -23.90 -5.77
C ASP A 200 1.84 -22.65 -4.89
N ARG A 201 2.97 -22.25 -4.28
CA ARG A 201 3.07 -21.08 -3.42
C ARG A 201 2.96 -19.79 -4.21
N ARG A 202 3.65 -19.73 -5.35
CA ARG A 202 3.64 -18.58 -6.25
C ARG A 202 2.24 -18.25 -6.75
N ASP A 203 1.51 -19.23 -7.27
CA ASP A 203 0.19 -19.01 -7.87
C ASP A 203 -0.82 -18.56 -6.80
N ARG A 204 -0.73 -19.10 -5.57
CA ARG A 204 -1.49 -18.63 -4.42
C ARG A 204 -1.18 -17.16 -4.10
N MET A 205 0.10 -16.82 -3.96
CA MET A 205 0.53 -15.46 -3.63
C MET A 205 0.12 -14.44 -4.69
N LEU A 206 0.31 -14.75 -5.98
CA LEU A 206 -0.08 -13.88 -7.08
C LEU A 206 -1.58 -13.60 -7.08
N ARG A 207 -2.42 -14.60 -6.79
CA ARG A 207 -3.87 -14.40 -6.64
C ARG A 207 -4.20 -13.48 -5.49
N THR A 208 -3.59 -13.70 -4.32
CA THR A 208 -3.83 -12.87 -3.12
C THR A 208 -3.34 -11.43 -3.28
N LEU A 209 -2.23 -11.21 -3.99
CA LEU A 209 -1.71 -9.89 -4.27
C LEU A 209 -2.54 -9.17 -5.34
N TYR A 210 -3.01 -9.89 -6.36
CA TYR A 210 -3.94 -9.37 -7.36
C TYR A 210 -5.25 -8.88 -6.73
N GLU A 211 -5.83 -9.64 -5.80
CA GLU A 211 -7.05 -9.25 -5.07
C GLU A 211 -6.85 -8.00 -4.19
N GLN A 212 -5.61 -7.67 -3.85
CA GLN A 212 -5.24 -6.47 -3.10
C GLN A 212 -4.75 -5.33 -4.00
N GLU A 213 -4.75 -5.52 -5.32
CA GLU A 213 -4.21 -4.57 -6.30
C GLU A 213 -2.76 -4.19 -5.96
N ILE A 214 -1.95 -5.22 -5.67
CA ILE A 214 -0.53 -5.10 -5.40
C ILE A 214 0.23 -5.74 -6.56
N GLU A 215 0.90 -4.90 -7.34
CA GLU A 215 1.83 -5.38 -8.35
C GLU A 215 3.14 -5.80 -7.68
N VAL A 216 3.70 -6.92 -8.12
CA VAL A 216 4.90 -7.52 -7.52
C VAL A 216 5.85 -8.02 -8.59
N LYS A 217 7.14 -7.79 -8.39
CA LYS A 217 8.20 -8.42 -9.18
C LYS A 217 8.61 -9.73 -8.51
N ILE A 218 8.52 -10.82 -9.26
CA ILE A 218 8.97 -12.13 -8.79
C ILE A 218 10.49 -12.21 -8.92
N VAL A 219 11.15 -12.62 -7.84
CA VAL A 219 12.58 -12.91 -7.79
C VAL A 219 12.75 -14.42 -7.69
N GLU A 220 13.46 -15.00 -8.65
CA GLU A 220 13.77 -16.42 -8.65
C GLU A 220 14.77 -16.71 -7.53
N ALA A 221 14.29 -17.36 -6.46
CA ALA A 221 15.10 -17.69 -5.31
C ALA A 221 16.14 -18.76 -5.65
N VAL A 222 17.30 -18.68 -5.00
CA VAL A 222 18.39 -19.66 -5.11
C VAL A 222 17.98 -20.94 -4.41
N ASP A 223 17.93 -22.03 -5.18
CA ASP A 223 17.61 -23.35 -4.65
C ASP A 223 18.81 -23.95 -3.90
N GLY A 224 18.75 -23.92 -2.57
CA GLY A 224 19.76 -24.54 -1.72
C GLY A 224 20.01 -26.02 -1.99
N LYS A 225 19.02 -26.78 -2.48
CA LYS A 225 19.19 -28.20 -2.85
C LYS A 225 20.00 -28.39 -4.12
N ALA A 226 20.06 -27.37 -4.97
CA ALA A 226 20.83 -27.38 -6.21
C ALA A 226 22.27 -26.86 -6.03
N LEU A 227 22.59 -26.27 -4.87
CA LEU A 227 23.94 -25.80 -4.55
C LEU A 227 24.87 -26.98 -4.31
N ASN A 228 26.09 -26.91 -4.85
CA ASN A 228 27.16 -27.86 -4.60
C ASN A 228 28.43 -27.20 -4.01
N THR A 229 29.32 -28.01 -3.44
CA THR A 229 30.52 -27.53 -2.75
C THR A 229 31.44 -26.72 -3.66
N SER A 230 31.53 -27.07 -4.94
CA SER A 230 32.36 -26.36 -5.92
C SER A 230 31.83 -24.95 -6.19
N GLN A 231 30.51 -24.78 -6.26
CA GLN A 231 29.88 -23.46 -6.40
C GLN A 231 30.10 -22.59 -5.16
N LEU A 232 29.92 -23.15 -3.95
CA LEU A 232 30.15 -22.42 -2.71
C LEU A 232 31.59 -21.91 -2.62
N LYS A 233 32.57 -22.75 -2.95
CA LYS A 233 33.99 -22.36 -3.01
C LYS A 233 34.25 -21.29 -4.08
N ALA A 234 33.66 -21.43 -5.26
CA ALA A 234 33.82 -20.45 -6.35
C ALA A 234 33.26 -19.07 -5.98
N TRP A 235 32.25 -19.02 -5.12
CA TRP A 235 31.65 -17.77 -4.62
C TRP A 235 32.25 -17.29 -3.29
N ASN A 236 33.30 -17.95 -2.81
CA ASN A 236 33.93 -17.64 -1.52
C ASN A 236 32.94 -17.68 -0.35
N ILE A 237 31.98 -18.61 -0.39
CA ILE A 237 31.00 -18.80 0.67
C ILE A 237 31.57 -19.74 1.72
N GLU A 238 31.81 -19.20 2.91
CA GLU A 238 32.24 -19.93 4.10
C GLU A 238 31.31 -19.62 5.27
N MET A 239 30.97 -20.64 6.06
CA MET A 239 30.21 -20.44 7.29
C MET A 239 31.08 -19.70 8.31
N LEU A 240 30.49 -18.75 9.05
CA LEU A 240 31.19 -18.08 10.16
C LEU A 240 31.83 -19.12 11.12
N PRO A 241 33.13 -18.98 11.46
CA PRO A 241 33.83 -19.97 12.27
C PRO A 241 33.15 -20.23 13.62
N GLY A 242 32.82 -21.50 13.87
CA GLY A 242 32.18 -21.90 15.13
C GLY A 242 30.68 -21.59 15.22
N TYR A 243 30.03 -21.16 14.14
CA TYR A 243 28.59 -20.92 14.14
C TYR A 243 27.78 -22.16 14.54
N ARG A 244 26.84 -21.93 15.44
CA ARG A 244 25.75 -22.81 15.82
C ARG A 244 24.54 -21.93 16.10
N ASP A 245 23.38 -22.33 15.57
CA ASP A 245 22.11 -21.68 15.90
C ASP A 245 21.94 -21.62 17.43
N PRO A 246 21.70 -20.44 18.03
CA PRO A 246 21.68 -20.28 19.49
C PRO A 246 20.61 -21.11 20.22
N TYR A 247 19.56 -21.57 19.53
CA TYR A 247 18.41 -22.24 20.16
C TYR A 247 18.37 -23.74 19.87
N SER A 248 18.75 -24.13 18.66
CA SER A 248 18.72 -25.51 18.17
C SER A 248 20.11 -26.13 18.12
N SER A 249 21.17 -25.33 18.21
CA SER A 249 22.58 -25.76 18.13
C SER A 249 22.92 -26.48 16.82
N ARG A 250 22.18 -26.19 15.75
CA ARG A 250 22.39 -26.76 14.41
C ARG A 250 23.39 -25.91 13.60
N PRO A 251 24.15 -26.52 12.69
CA PRO A 251 25.01 -25.80 11.76
C PRO A 251 24.20 -25.18 10.62
N LEU A 252 24.84 -24.32 9.83
CA LEU A 252 24.29 -23.74 8.61
C LEU A 252 23.94 -24.83 7.58
N THR A 253 22.76 -24.72 6.98
CA THR A 253 22.28 -25.59 5.91
C THR A 253 22.41 -24.92 4.53
N ARG A 254 22.42 -25.71 3.45
CA ARG A 254 22.41 -25.14 2.09
C ARG A 254 21.11 -24.43 1.74
N GLY A 255 20.00 -24.87 2.32
CA GLY A 255 18.72 -24.18 2.21
C GLY A 255 18.78 -22.77 2.79
N GLU A 256 19.41 -22.59 3.96
CA GLU A 256 19.66 -21.26 4.54
C GLU A 256 20.62 -20.42 3.70
N ILE A 257 21.66 -21.02 3.09
CA ILE A 257 22.52 -20.33 2.12
C ILE A 257 21.70 -19.84 0.92
N GLY A 258 20.85 -20.70 0.36
CA GLY A 258 19.96 -20.34 -0.75
C GLY A 258 19.02 -19.18 -0.38
N CYS A 259 18.45 -19.21 0.83
CA CYS A 259 17.64 -18.12 1.35
C CYS A 259 18.44 -16.81 1.43
N PHE A 260 19.63 -16.84 2.05
CA PHE A 260 20.51 -15.69 2.15
C PHE A 260 20.84 -15.08 0.78
N LEU A 261 21.27 -15.92 -0.17
CA LEU A 261 21.63 -15.49 -1.52
C LEU A 261 20.43 -14.87 -2.26
N SER A 262 19.23 -15.38 -2.02
CA SER A 262 18.00 -14.83 -2.58
C SER A 262 17.76 -13.41 -2.09
N HIS A 263 17.84 -13.16 -0.78
CA HIS A 263 17.72 -11.80 -0.24
C HIS A 263 18.88 -10.88 -0.68
N PHE A 264 20.10 -11.39 -0.70
CA PHE A 264 21.27 -10.64 -1.18
C PHE A 264 21.11 -10.18 -2.63
N SER A 265 20.53 -11.01 -3.50
CA SER A 265 20.24 -10.64 -4.89
C SER A 265 19.24 -9.47 -4.97
N VAL A 266 18.25 -9.42 -4.06
CA VAL A 266 17.31 -8.31 -3.97
C VAL A 266 18.00 -7.04 -3.49
N TRP A 267 18.86 -7.12 -2.47
CA TRP A 267 19.63 -5.95 -2.00
C TRP A 267 20.54 -5.40 -3.10
N LYS A 268 21.19 -6.29 -3.86
CA LYS A 268 21.96 -5.91 -5.05
C LYS A 268 21.10 -5.21 -6.09
N GLU A 269 19.91 -5.72 -6.39
CA GLU A 269 19.00 -5.07 -7.33
C GLU A 269 18.52 -3.69 -6.82
N VAL A 270 18.22 -3.56 -5.52
CA VAL A 270 17.87 -2.27 -4.89
C VAL A 270 18.97 -1.25 -5.10
N ILE A 271 20.23 -1.65 -4.91
CA ILE A 271 21.40 -0.78 -5.11
C ILE A 271 21.57 -0.43 -6.60
N ASP A 272 21.58 -1.45 -7.47
CA ASP A 272 21.89 -1.27 -8.89
C ASP A 272 20.83 -0.41 -9.61
N ARG A 273 19.61 -0.33 -9.07
CA ARG A 273 18.49 0.46 -9.59
C ARG A 273 18.20 1.71 -8.76
N GLU A 274 18.98 1.98 -7.71
CA GLU A 274 18.82 3.12 -6.81
C GLU A 274 17.40 3.26 -6.22
N LEU A 275 16.81 2.13 -5.80
CA LEU A 275 15.45 2.11 -5.27
C LEU A 275 15.41 2.66 -3.85
N GLU A 276 14.81 3.84 -3.65
CA GLU A 276 14.75 4.50 -2.35
C GLU A 276 14.12 3.64 -1.25
N LYS A 277 12.99 2.98 -1.57
CA LYS A 277 12.20 2.16 -0.65
C LYS A 277 11.71 0.92 -1.38
N THR A 278 11.91 -0.23 -0.77
CA THR A 278 11.55 -1.53 -1.34
C THR A 278 10.86 -2.40 -0.30
N LEU A 279 9.79 -3.10 -0.69
CA LEU A 279 9.18 -4.15 0.13
C LEU A 279 9.61 -5.52 -0.38
N VAL A 280 10.08 -6.38 0.51
CA VAL A 280 10.46 -7.77 0.21
C VAL A 280 9.53 -8.69 0.99
N ILE A 281 8.96 -9.68 0.31
CA ILE A 281 8.09 -10.71 0.90
C ILE A 281 8.49 -12.11 0.43
N GLU A 282 8.34 -13.10 1.31
CA GLU A 282 8.49 -14.52 0.99
C GLU A 282 7.18 -15.12 0.45
N ASP A 283 7.27 -16.32 -0.13
CA ASP A 283 6.17 -16.97 -0.83
C ASP A 283 5.20 -17.79 0.04
N ASP A 284 5.45 -17.92 1.34
CA ASP A 284 4.68 -18.76 2.27
C ASP A 284 4.02 -17.99 3.41
N VAL A 285 3.69 -16.73 3.13
CA VAL A 285 3.00 -15.83 4.05
C VAL A 285 1.49 -15.72 3.79
N ARG A 286 0.78 -15.27 4.81
CA ARG A 286 -0.61 -14.79 4.76
C ARG A 286 -0.63 -13.33 5.24
N PHE A 287 -1.51 -12.54 4.65
CA PHE A 287 -1.63 -11.12 4.94
C PHE A 287 -2.66 -10.86 6.04
N GLU A 288 -2.38 -9.87 6.88
CA GLU A 288 -3.32 -9.34 7.85
C GLU A 288 -4.51 -8.65 7.15
N HIS A 289 -5.67 -8.57 7.81
CA HIS A 289 -6.81 -7.85 7.26
C HIS A 289 -6.43 -6.39 6.97
N GLN A 290 -6.84 -5.88 5.81
CA GLN A 290 -6.50 -4.52 5.33
C GLN A 290 -4.98 -4.27 5.24
N PHE A 291 -4.18 -5.30 4.94
CA PHE A 291 -2.72 -5.22 4.81
C PHE A 291 -2.24 -3.98 4.05
N LYS A 292 -2.68 -3.78 2.80
CA LYS A 292 -2.30 -2.63 1.96
C LYS A 292 -2.54 -1.30 2.69
N LYS A 293 -3.75 -1.10 3.24
CA LYS A 293 -4.13 0.12 4.00
C LYS A 293 -3.27 0.32 5.24
N LYS A 294 -3.04 -0.72 6.03
CA LYS A 294 -2.22 -0.67 7.27
C LYS A 294 -0.77 -0.35 6.96
N LEU A 295 -0.19 -1.01 5.95
CA LEU A 295 1.19 -0.75 5.51
C LEU A 295 1.35 0.69 5.02
N MET A 296 0.46 1.16 4.16
CA MET A 296 0.53 2.54 3.64
C MET A 296 0.38 3.58 4.74
N LYS A 297 -0.52 3.36 5.71
CA LYS A 297 -0.65 4.24 6.88
C LYS A 297 0.63 4.28 7.71
N LEU A 298 1.25 3.12 7.95
CA LEU A 298 2.52 3.04 8.67
C LEU A 298 3.63 3.81 7.95
N MET A 299 3.77 3.61 6.63
CA MET A 299 4.79 4.32 5.84
C MET A 299 4.55 5.84 5.81
N ASP A 300 3.29 6.28 5.73
CA ASP A 300 2.92 7.71 5.79
C ASP A 300 3.22 8.33 7.17
N ASP A 301 2.98 7.60 8.26
CA ASP A 301 3.33 8.06 9.62
C ASP A 301 4.84 8.17 9.82
N ILE A 302 5.60 7.21 9.28
CA ILE A 302 7.07 7.23 9.27
C ILE A 302 7.60 8.45 8.52
N ASP A 303 7.04 8.73 7.33
CA ASP A 303 7.43 9.87 6.51
C ASP A 303 7.09 11.21 7.19
N LYS A 304 5.92 11.31 7.84
CA LYS A 304 5.51 12.49 8.63
C LYS A 304 6.38 12.72 9.85
N ALA A 305 6.79 11.65 10.52
CA ALA A 305 7.70 11.71 11.67
C ALA A 305 9.16 11.98 11.24
N GLN A 306 9.46 11.92 9.94
CA GLN A 306 10.81 12.00 9.39
C GLN A 306 11.75 11.00 10.07
N LEU A 307 11.24 9.80 10.35
CA LEU A 307 12.02 8.75 10.99
C LEU A 307 13.07 8.25 10.01
N ASP A 308 14.32 8.26 10.45
CA ASP A 308 15.44 7.66 9.73
C ASP A 308 15.46 6.15 9.98
N TRP A 309 15.14 5.36 8.95
CA TRP A 309 15.02 3.91 9.02
C TRP A 309 15.70 3.24 7.82
N GLU A 310 16.21 2.03 8.04
CA GLU A 310 16.92 1.26 7.01
C GLU A 310 16.30 -0.12 6.81
N LEU A 311 15.70 -0.69 7.85
CA LEU A 311 14.98 -1.96 7.80
C LEU A 311 13.71 -1.87 8.66
N ILE A 312 12.57 -2.29 8.14
CA ILE A 312 11.32 -2.44 8.91
C ILE A 312 10.76 -3.83 8.69
N TYR A 313 10.77 -4.68 9.71
CA TYR A 313 10.07 -5.96 9.64
C TYR A 313 8.56 -5.75 9.58
N ILE A 314 7.92 -6.40 8.61
CA ILE A 314 6.45 -6.48 8.54
C ILE A 314 5.92 -7.89 8.86
N GLY A 315 6.81 -8.89 8.82
CA GLY A 315 6.60 -10.25 9.28
C GLY A 315 7.92 -10.85 9.76
N ARG A 316 7.94 -11.29 11.01
CA ARG A 316 9.08 -11.93 11.66
C ARG A 316 8.61 -12.77 12.84
N LYS A 317 9.53 -13.47 13.47
CA LYS A 317 9.38 -14.08 14.78
C LYS A 317 10.26 -13.38 15.78
N ARG A 318 9.64 -12.67 16.72
CA ARG A 318 10.34 -12.08 17.85
C ARG A 318 10.85 -13.17 18.79
N MET A 319 12.15 -13.16 19.07
CA MET A 319 12.79 -14.19 19.90
C MET A 319 12.97 -13.74 21.36
N GLN A 320 13.09 -12.43 21.61
CA GLN A 320 13.05 -11.86 22.96
C GLN A 320 11.62 -11.50 23.36
N VAL A 321 11.00 -12.28 24.26
CA VAL A 321 9.61 -12.06 24.70
C VAL A 321 9.48 -11.65 26.16
N LYS A 322 10.59 -11.56 26.91
CA LYS A 322 10.55 -11.24 28.34
C LYS A 322 10.24 -9.76 28.60
N GLU A 323 10.72 -8.87 27.74
CA GLU A 323 10.60 -7.42 27.87
C GLU A 323 9.99 -6.85 26.59
N PRO A 324 8.99 -5.94 26.66
CA PRO A 324 8.42 -5.30 25.48
C PRO A 324 9.48 -4.57 24.66
N GLU A 325 9.34 -4.57 23.34
CA GLU A 325 10.19 -3.73 22.51
C GLU A 325 9.73 -2.28 22.60
N LYS A 326 10.69 -1.37 22.60
CA LYS A 326 10.43 0.06 22.78
C LYS A 326 9.67 0.64 21.59
N ALA A 327 8.54 1.28 21.87
CA ALA A 327 7.77 2.00 20.85
C ALA A 327 8.55 3.18 20.28
N VAL A 328 8.36 3.43 18.98
CA VAL A 328 8.93 4.61 18.31
C VAL A 328 8.04 5.83 18.59
N PRO A 329 8.57 6.92 19.16
CA PRO A 329 7.78 8.12 19.42
C PRO A 329 7.17 8.66 18.13
N ASN A 330 5.91 9.11 18.21
CA ASN A 330 5.16 9.74 17.10
C ASN A 330 4.84 8.84 15.90
N VAL A 331 5.24 7.57 15.91
CA VAL A 331 4.85 6.59 14.88
C VAL A 331 4.03 5.48 15.52
N ILE A 332 2.74 5.44 15.19
CA ILE A 332 1.82 4.42 15.70
C ILE A 332 2.19 3.07 15.08
N ASN A 333 2.06 1.99 15.86
CA ASN A 333 2.30 0.61 15.42
C ASN A 333 3.74 0.33 14.94
N LEU A 334 4.74 1.02 15.50
CA LEU A 334 6.15 0.80 15.20
C LEU A 334 6.98 0.69 16.49
N VAL A 335 7.90 -0.28 16.52
CA VAL A 335 8.82 -0.53 17.64
C VAL A 335 10.25 -0.68 17.13
N GLU A 336 11.23 -0.40 17.98
CA GLU A 336 12.64 -0.75 17.73
C GLU A 336 12.78 -2.27 17.65
N ALA A 337 13.36 -2.79 16.57
CA ALA A 337 13.48 -4.24 16.40
C ALA A 337 14.52 -4.81 17.37
N ASP A 338 14.17 -5.91 18.05
CA ASP A 338 15.11 -6.71 18.81
C ASP A 338 15.51 -7.99 18.04
N TYR A 339 16.17 -8.92 18.71
CA TYR A 339 16.57 -10.19 18.14
C TYR A 339 15.36 -10.97 17.57
N SER A 340 15.48 -11.31 16.29
CA SER A 340 14.37 -11.76 15.45
C SER A 340 14.79 -12.93 14.58
N TYR A 341 13.91 -13.91 14.45
CA TYR A 341 13.95 -14.97 13.45
C TYR A 341 12.96 -14.72 12.34
N TRP A 342 13.12 -15.45 11.24
CA TRP A 342 12.29 -15.39 10.04
C TRP A 342 12.34 -14.04 9.31
N THR A 343 12.41 -14.11 8.00
CA THR A 343 12.43 -12.97 7.08
C THR A 343 11.19 -12.93 6.18
N LEU A 344 10.04 -13.36 6.74
CA LEU A 344 8.74 -13.45 6.05
C LEU A 344 8.46 -12.23 5.17
N GLY A 345 8.80 -11.04 5.67
CA GLY A 345 8.92 -9.85 4.85
C GLY A 345 9.30 -8.60 5.63
N TYR A 346 9.88 -7.65 4.91
CA TYR A 346 10.39 -6.41 5.44
C TYR A 346 10.42 -5.31 4.37
N ALA A 347 10.36 -4.06 4.81
CA ALA A 347 10.76 -2.92 3.99
C ALA A 347 12.25 -2.65 4.20
N ILE A 348 12.95 -2.24 3.14
CA ILE A 348 14.36 -1.86 3.17
C ILE A 348 14.57 -0.56 2.40
N SER A 349 15.43 0.32 2.93
CA SER A 349 15.86 1.52 2.21
C SER A 349 17.09 1.24 1.34
N LEU A 350 17.38 2.16 0.39
CA LEU A 350 18.61 2.08 -0.40
C LEU A 350 19.87 2.00 0.49
N GLU A 351 19.95 2.85 1.51
CA GLU A 351 21.06 2.87 2.47
C GLU A 351 21.15 1.55 3.24
N GLY A 352 20.02 1.01 3.70
CA GLY A 352 19.98 -0.29 4.36
C GLY A 352 20.54 -1.40 3.47
N ALA A 353 20.14 -1.45 2.20
CA ALA A 353 20.67 -2.42 1.24
C ALA A 353 22.19 -2.26 1.05
N GLN A 354 22.68 -1.03 0.94
CA GLN A 354 24.12 -0.73 0.83
C GLN A 354 24.91 -1.21 2.04
N LYS A 355 24.41 -0.99 3.27
CA LYS A 355 25.05 -1.49 4.50
C LYS A 355 25.10 -3.01 4.55
N LEU A 356 24.00 -3.68 4.21
CA LEU A 356 23.94 -5.15 4.22
C LEU A 356 24.87 -5.79 3.19
N VAL A 357 24.95 -5.23 1.99
CA VAL A 357 25.88 -5.71 0.95
C VAL A 357 27.32 -5.36 1.29
N GLY A 358 27.57 -4.16 1.80
CA GLY A 358 28.90 -3.68 2.19
C GLY A 358 29.52 -4.41 3.39
N ALA A 359 28.73 -5.16 4.16
CA ALA A 359 29.20 -6.00 5.26
C ALA A 359 30.03 -7.22 4.81
N ASP A 360 30.05 -7.50 3.51
CA ASP A 360 30.76 -8.62 2.86
C ASP A 360 30.52 -9.97 3.56
N PRO A 361 29.29 -10.51 3.49
CA PRO A 361 28.89 -11.65 4.30
C PRO A 361 29.39 -13.01 3.79
N PHE A 362 29.91 -13.12 2.57
CA PHE A 362 30.15 -14.43 1.94
C PHE A 362 31.24 -15.24 2.64
N GLY A 363 32.36 -14.63 3.04
CA GLY A 363 33.44 -15.34 3.74
C GLY A 363 33.16 -15.64 5.23
N LYS A 364 32.00 -15.25 5.75
CA LYS A 364 31.62 -15.41 7.17
C LYS A 364 30.10 -15.51 7.32
N MET A 365 29.51 -16.33 6.47
CA MET A 365 28.06 -16.41 6.26
C MET A 365 27.35 -17.00 7.47
N LEU A 366 26.17 -16.45 7.73
CA LEU A 366 25.18 -16.88 8.70
C LEU A 366 23.83 -16.99 7.98
N PRO A 367 22.82 -17.67 8.55
CA PRO A 367 21.45 -17.51 8.09
C PRO A 367 21.06 -16.02 8.08
N VAL A 368 20.19 -15.63 7.14
CA VAL A 368 19.80 -14.22 6.94
C VAL A 368 19.19 -13.62 8.21
N ASP A 369 18.44 -14.41 8.96
CA ASP A 369 17.79 -14.01 10.20
C ASP A 369 18.71 -14.01 11.43
N GLU A 370 19.94 -14.51 11.33
CA GLU A 370 21.02 -14.26 12.30
C GLU A 370 21.90 -13.07 11.89
N PHE A 371 22.13 -12.92 10.59
CA PHE A 371 22.92 -11.83 10.01
C PHE A 371 22.26 -10.46 10.24
N LEU A 372 20.95 -10.32 9.95
CA LEU A 372 20.26 -9.04 10.12
C LEU A 372 20.37 -8.52 11.57
N PRO A 373 20.05 -9.30 12.63
CA PRO A 373 20.26 -8.86 14.01
C PRO A 373 21.68 -8.50 14.40
N ILE A 374 22.70 -9.06 13.75
CA ILE A 374 24.08 -8.61 13.95
C ILE A 374 24.23 -7.19 13.41
N MET A 375 23.73 -6.91 12.21
CA MET A 375 23.88 -5.61 11.56
C MET A 375 23.21 -4.46 12.30
N TYR A 376 22.15 -4.72 13.08
CA TYR A 376 21.53 -3.74 13.98
C TYR A 376 21.88 -3.96 15.47
N ASN A 377 22.97 -4.71 15.74
CA ASN A 377 23.60 -4.90 17.04
C ASN A 377 22.71 -5.53 18.15
N LYS A 378 21.71 -6.34 17.78
CA LYS A 378 20.79 -7.03 18.71
C LYS A 378 21.00 -8.53 18.81
N HIS A 379 21.98 -9.10 18.10
CA HIS A 379 22.30 -10.52 18.21
C HIS A 379 22.79 -10.91 19.63
N PRO A 380 22.31 -12.02 20.22
CA PRO A 380 22.59 -12.40 21.61
C PRO A 380 24.01 -12.95 21.83
N VAL A 381 24.62 -13.56 20.81
CA VAL A 381 26.00 -14.08 20.85
C VAL A 381 26.96 -12.96 20.47
N ALA A 382 27.87 -12.59 21.37
CA ALA A 382 28.80 -11.47 21.18
C ALA A 382 29.88 -11.81 20.16
N GLU A 383 30.38 -13.04 20.20
CA GLU A 383 31.44 -13.59 19.36
C GLU A 383 31.06 -13.51 17.87
N TYR A 384 29.78 -13.68 17.52
CA TYR A 384 29.33 -13.60 16.13
C TYR A 384 29.30 -12.14 15.63
N LYS A 385 29.04 -11.19 16.53
CA LYS A 385 29.00 -9.75 16.19
C LYS A 385 30.37 -9.20 15.86
N GLU A 386 31.44 -9.73 16.46
CA GLU A 386 32.82 -9.27 16.25
C GLU A 386 33.28 -9.38 14.79
N TYR A 387 32.65 -10.25 13.99
CA TYR A 387 32.99 -10.44 12.57
C TYR A 387 32.44 -9.36 11.64
N TYR A 388 31.53 -8.53 12.13
CA TYR A 388 30.81 -7.53 11.33
C TYR A 388 30.90 -6.15 11.99
N GLU A 389 31.44 -5.18 11.27
CA GLU A 389 31.46 -3.75 11.61
C GLU A 389 31.36 -2.92 10.31
N PRO A 390 30.67 -1.77 10.31
CA PRO A 390 29.85 -1.23 11.40
C PRO A 390 28.51 -1.98 11.57
N ARG A 391 28.00 -2.05 12.80
CA ARG A 391 26.68 -2.62 13.15
C ARG A 391 25.65 -1.54 13.47
N ASP A 392 25.47 -0.62 12.54
CA ASP A 392 24.66 0.60 12.69
C ASP A 392 23.38 0.59 11.84
N LEU A 393 22.91 -0.59 11.42
CA LEU A 393 21.66 -0.71 10.66
C LEU A 393 20.47 -0.25 11.53
N LYS A 394 19.68 0.71 11.05
CA LYS A 394 18.50 1.23 11.77
C LYS A 394 17.28 0.34 11.53
N ALA A 395 17.07 -0.62 12.42
CA ALA A 395 16.02 -1.64 12.28
C ALA A 395 14.81 -1.42 13.21
N PHE A 396 13.62 -1.50 12.63
CA PHE A 396 12.33 -1.40 13.31
C PHE A 396 11.40 -2.56 12.93
N SER A 397 10.26 -2.66 13.60
CA SER A 397 9.23 -3.66 13.29
C SER A 397 7.84 -3.03 13.40
N ALA A 398 6.96 -3.39 12.47
CA ALA A 398 5.53 -3.18 12.63
C ALA A 398 5.01 -3.96 13.85
N GLU A 399 4.10 -3.36 14.60
CA GLU A 399 3.44 -3.95 15.76
C GLU A 399 1.98 -3.47 15.83
N PRO A 400 0.98 -4.32 15.56
CA PRO A 400 1.10 -5.74 15.25
C PRO A 400 1.73 -5.99 13.87
N LEU A 401 2.26 -7.20 13.67
CA LEU A 401 2.78 -7.64 12.37
C LEU A 401 1.69 -7.61 11.29
N LEU A 402 2.12 -7.37 10.05
CA LEU A 402 1.24 -7.22 8.89
C LEU A 402 1.17 -8.48 8.03
N ILE A 403 2.15 -9.38 8.15
CA ILE A 403 2.15 -10.70 7.52
C ILE A 403 2.58 -11.77 8.52
N TYR A 404 2.05 -12.96 8.32
CA TYR A 404 2.24 -14.13 9.19
C TYR A 404 2.57 -15.34 8.33
N PRO A 405 3.18 -16.41 8.86
CA PRO A 405 3.35 -17.62 8.09
C PRO A 405 2.00 -18.28 7.81
N THR A 406 1.89 -18.97 6.68
CA THR A 406 0.70 -19.79 6.36
C THR A 406 0.55 -20.96 7.33
N HIS A 407 1.67 -21.55 7.75
CA HIS A 407 1.72 -22.63 8.74
C HIS A 407 2.88 -22.37 9.70
N TYR A 408 2.66 -22.62 10.98
CA TYR A 408 3.71 -22.55 11.99
C TYR A 408 4.44 -23.89 12.13
N THR A 409 5.69 -23.85 12.57
CA THR A 409 6.50 -25.06 12.83
C THR A 409 5.74 -26.04 13.71
N GLY A 410 5.57 -27.28 13.24
CA GLY A 410 4.85 -28.35 13.93
C GLY A 410 3.34 -28.42 13.68
N GLN A 411 2.76 -27.51 12.89
CA GLN A 411 1.39 -27.65 12.40
C GLN A 411 1.29 -28.66 11.25
N PRO A 412 0.17 -29.38 11.09
CA PRO A 412 -0.07 -30.21 9.92
C PRO A 412 0.06 -29.40 8.62
N GLY A 413 0.89 -29.86 7.69
CA GLY A 413 1.15 -29.16 6.42
C GLY A 413 2.33 -28.18 6.43
N TYR A 414 2.99 -27.97 7.58
CA TYR A 414 4.25 -27.20 7.63
C TYR A 414 5.37 -27.92 6.86
N LEU A 415 6.08 -27.16 6.03
CA LEU A 415 7.22 -27.63 5.23
C LEU A 415 8.22 -26.49 5.06
N SER A 416 9.44 -26.66 5.61
CA SER A 416 10.55 -25.71 5.43
C SER A 416 11.48 -26.14 4.30
N ASP A 417 11.61 -25.31 3.26
CA ASP A 417 12.58 -25.53 2.17
C ASP A 417 14.02 -25.15 2.57
N THR A 418 14.19 -24.38 3.66
CA THR A 418 15.51 -24.02 4.19
C THR A 418 16.06 -25.11 5.11
N GLU A 419 15.21 -25.72 5.94
CA GLU A 419 15.64 -26.73 6.93
C GLU A 419 15.73 -28.15 6.35
N THR A 420 15.08 -28.43 5.22
CA THR A 420 15.08 -29.75 4.55
C THR A 420 16.04 -29.84 3.35
N SER A 421 17.34 -29.73 3.57
CA SER A 421 18.37 -29.75 2.51
C SER A 421 19.57 -30.64 2.92
N THR A 422 20.78 -30.08 2.93
CA THR A 422 22.01 -30.73 3.43
C THR A 422 22.79 -29.72 4.26
N ILE A 423 23.74 -30.19 5.07
CA ILE A 423 24.65 -29.27 5.75
C ILE A 423 25.55 -28.55 4.74
N TRP A 424 26.04 -27.36 5.09
CA TRP A 424 26.74 -26.47 4.16
C TRP A 424 27.95 -27.11 3.47
N ASP A 425 28.79 -27.83 4.23
CA ASP A 425 30.08 -28.41 3.79
C ASP A 425 30.01 -29.87 3.36
N ASN A 426 28.86 -30.53 3.50
CA ASN A 426 28.72 -31.95 3.17
C ASN A 426 27.34 -32.30 2.59
N GLU A 427 27.33 -32.67 1.30
CA GLU A 427 26.12 -32.98 0.53
C GLU A 427 25.50 -34.35 0.90
N THR A 428 26.25 -35.20 1.61
CA THR A 428 25.80 -36.55 1.98
C THR A 428 24.97 -36.56 3.26
N VAL A 429 25.03 -35.48 4.06
CA VAL A 429 24.27 -35.35 5.31
C VAL A 429 22.99 -34.57 5.02
N ALA A 430 21.92 -35.31 4.74
CA ALA A 430 20.59 -34.75 4.58
C ALA A 430 20.09 -34.14 5.90
N THR A 431 19.40 -33.01 5.81
CA THR A 431 18.75 -32.37 6.94
C THR A 431 17.24 -32.56 6.84
N ASP A 432 16.61 -32.99 7.94
CA ASP A 432 15.15 -33.03 8.13
C ASP A 432 14.87 -32.66 9.59
N TRP A 433 15.26 -31.42 9.92
CA TRP A 433 15.18 -30.90 11.28
C TRP A 433 13.73 -30.67 11.73
N ASP A 434 12.84 -30.39 10.78
CA ASP A 434 11.38 -30.28 10.95
C ASP A 434 10.79 -31.52 11.66
N ARG A 435 11.23 -32.73 11.28
CA ARG A 435 10.67 -33.99 11.82
C ARG A 435 11.39 -34.49 13.07
N THR A 436 12.68 -34.23 13.21
CA THR A 436 13.50 -34.83 14.28
C THR A 436 13.43 -34.06 15.60
N HIS A 437 13.16 -32.75 15.59
CA HIS A 437 13.28 -31.89 16.79
C HIS A 437 11.97 -31.21 17.24
N SER A 438 10.82 -31.76 16.84
CA SER A 438 9.47 -31.17 17.05
C SER A 438 9.19 -30.69 18.48
N TRP A 439 9.83 -31.26 19.51
CA TRP A 439 9.63 -30.86 20.90
C TRP A 439 10.28 -29.52 21.28
N LYS A 440 11.47 -29.19 20.73
CA LYS A 440 12.13 -27.88 20.92
C LYS A 440 11.46 -26.80 20.06
N SER A 441 11.05 -27.14 18.83
CA SER A 441 10.26 -26.25 17.98
C SER A 441 8.87 -25.93 18.55
N ARG A 442 8.25 -26.86 19.30
CA ARG A 442 7.00 -26.60 20.05
C ARG A 442 7.18 -25.57 21.18
N LYS A 443 8.29 -25.59 21.92
CA LYS A 443 8.60 -24.52 22.89
C LYS A 443 8.77 -23.17 22.19
N GLN A 444 9.35 -23.17 20.99
CA GLN A 444 9.47 -22.01 20.11
C GLN A 444 8.12 -21.48 19.57
N GLY A 445 7.09 -22.33 19.44
CA GLY A 445 5.72 -21.92 19.09
C GLY A 445 4.96 -21.25 20.24
N ASN A 446 5.18 -21.69 21.48
CA ASN A 446 4.56 -21.09 22.68
C ASN A 446 5.09 -19.68 23.01
N ILE A 447 6.31 -19.36 22.57
CA ILE A 447 6.89 -18.01 22.70
C ILE A 447 6.07 -17.00 21.88
N HIS A 448 5.52 -17.40 20.73
CA HIS A 448 4.75 -16.53 19.83
C HIS A 448 3.38 -16.13 20.40
N SER A 449 2.64 -17.02 21.08
CA SER A 449 1.33 -16.68 21.65
C SER A 449 1.40 -15.62 22.75
N ASN A 450 2.57 -15.48 23.38
CA ASN A 450 2.80 -14.56 24.49
C ASN A 450 3.50 -13.25 24.06
N ALA A 451 3.94 -13.15 22.81
CA ALA A 451 4.68 -12.00 22.28
C ALA A 451 3.77 -10.88 21.78
N LYS A 452 2.78 -10.45 22.58
CA LYS A 452 2.05 -9.20 22.29
C LYS A 452 2.81 -8.05 22.93
N ASN A 453 3.26 -7.09 22.12
CA ASN A 453 3.88 -5.90 22.66
C ASN A 453 2.79 -4.92 23.11
N THR A 454 2.58 -4.83 24.42
CA THR A 454 1.56 -3.96 25.04
C THR A 454 1.89 -2.47 25.01
N GLU A 455 3.10 -2.08 24.57
CA GLU A 455 3.57 -0.69 24.56
C GLU A 455 3.46 0.02 23.19
N ALA A 456 3.03 -0.67 22.12
CA ALA A 456 2.68 0.02 20.88
C ALA A 456 1.54 1.00 21.17
N LEU A 457 1.74 2.29 20.83
CA LEU A 457 0.74 3.34 21.08
C LEU A 457 -0.59 2.91 20.47
N PRO A 458 -1.64 2.65 21.28
CA PRO A 458 -2.93 2.29 20.71
C PRO A 458 -3.47 3.49 19.92
N PRO A 459 -4.24 3.26 18.84
CA PRO A 459 -5.01 4.34 18.24
C PRO A 459 -5.89 4.97 19.33
N PRO A 460 -6.05 6.31 19.36
CA PRO A 460 -6.88 6.96 20.37
C PRO A 460 -8.27 6.33 20.35
N THR A 461 -8.66 5.77 21.49
CA THR A 461 -9.95 5.13 21.69
C THR A 461 -11.06 6.14 21.42
N SER A 462 -11.89 5.88 20.43
CA SER A 462 -13.24 6.43 20.41
C SER A 462 -13.94 5.95 21.68
N LEU A 463 -14.21 6.87 22.60
CA LEU A 463 -15.15 6.64 23.69
C LEU A 463 -16.46 6.09 23.10
N ASP A 464 -17.02 5.10 23.80
CA ASP A 464 -18.30 4.44 23.56
C ASP A 464 -18.30 3.29 22.55
N THR A 465 -17.92 2.09 23.01
CA THR A 465 -18.61 0.84 22.64
C THR A 465 -18.37 -0.22 23.71
N VAL A 466 -19.41 -0.52 24.48
CA VAL A 466 -19.46 -1.64 25.42
C VAL A 466 -19.51 -2.95 24.61
N PRO A 467 -18.71 -3.99 24.92
CA PRO A 467 -18.79 -5.26 24.20
C PRO A 467 -20.09 -5.97 24.55
N SER A 468 -20.91 -6.28 23.54
CA SER A 468 -22.05 -7.18 23.68
C SER A 468 -21.55 -8.58 24.02
N ARG A 469 -22.07 -9.10 25.12
CA ARG A 469 -21.68 -10.33 25.80
C ARG A 469 -22.41 -11.51 25.17
N GLU A 470 -21.94 -12.00 24.04
CA GLU A 470 -22.36 -13.30 23.48
C GLU A 470 -21.29 -13.82 22.53
N GLU A 471 -20.43 -14.69 23.06
CA GLU A 471 -19.71 -15.79 22.37
C GLU A 471 -18.68 -16.34 23.37
N LEU A 472 -19.04 -17.44 24.03
CA LEU A 472 -18.18 -18.26 24.89
C LEU A 472 -17.73 -19.51 24.12
#